data_AF-A0A3N0DW57-F1
#
_entry.id   AF-A0A3N0DW57-F1
#
_cell.length_a   1.000
_cell.length_b   1.000
_cell.length_c   1.000
_cell.angle_alpha   90.00
_cell.angle_beta   90.00
_cell.angle_gamma   90.00
#
_symmetry.space_group_name_H-M   'P 1'
#
loop_
_entity.id
_entity.type
_entity.pdbx_description
1 polymer ?
#
loop_
_entity_poly.entity_id
_entity_poly.type
_entity_poly.pdbx_seq_one_letter_code
_entity_poly.pdbx_strand_id
1 'polypeptide(L)'
;MSLLLRGKTVCHLCGEVIGLDDAAQQFPPGLFDSGGPVAHLNDSSIHSTCLDALPEAAYVRVLLDDYVRGRDGELPRRRFTAVVTTDGASERVTLVAVYRYEAMALLRETYGENSVVDLTDVEAAHRPR
;
A
#
# COMPACT_ATOMS: atom_id res chain seq x y z
N MET A 1 4.57 -9.92 -2.61
CA MET A 1 5.62 -9.25 -1.81
C MET A 1 6.91 -9.29 -2.59
N SER A 2 7.37 -8.14 -3.10
CA SER A 2 8.68 -8.05 -3.73
C SER A 2 9.77 -8.26 -2.68
N LEU A 3 10.66 -9.22 -2.96
CA LEU A 3 11.87 -9.44 -2.19
C LEU A 3 13.02 -8.75 -2.92
N LEU A 4 13.71 -7.81 -2.26
CA LEU A 4 14.90 -7.16 -2.80
C LEU A 4 16.12 -8.04 -2.55
N LEU A 5 16.47 -8.81 -3.56
CA LEU A 5 17.71 -9.56 -3.67
C LEU A 5 18.67 -8.76 -4.54
N ARG A 6 19.55 -7.99 -3.90
CA ARG A 6 20.58 -7.20 -4.60
C ARG A 6 21.44 -8.09 -5.51
N GLY A 7 21.72 -7.60 -6.71
CA GLY A 7 22.35 -8.34 -7.81
C GLY A 7 21.41 -9.30 -8.57
N LYS A 8 20.12 -9.37 -8.21
CA LYS A 8 19.12 -10.25 -8.86
C LYS A 8 17.79 -9.58 -9.13
N THR A 9 17.32 -8.71 -8.24
CA THR A 9 16.05 -8.00 -8.39
C THR A 9 16.17 -6.95 -9.47
N VAL A 10 15.23 -6.95 -10.40
CA VAL A 10 15.14 -5.98 -11.48
C VAL A 10 14.35 -4.75 -11.00
N CYS A 11 14.85 -3.56 -11.29
CA CYS A 11 14.14 -2.31 -11.05
C CYS A 11 12.89 -2.25 -11.94
N HIS A 12 11.73 -2.07 -11.33
CA HIS A 12 10.45 -2.01 -12.05
C HIS A 12 10.34 -0.84 -13.05
N LEU A 13 11.09 0.25 -12.83
CA LEU A 13 11.04 1.45 -13.68
C LEU A 13 12.01 1.42 -14.85
N CYS A 14 13.28 1.08 -14.62
CA CYS A 14 14.31 1.13 -15.66
C CYS A 14 14.63 -0.23 -16.29
N GLY A 15 14.16 -1.34 -15.71
CA GLY A 15 14.44 -2.69 -16.21
C GLY A 15 15.85 -3.22 -15.93
N GLU A 16 16.70 -2.42 -15.28
CA GLU A 16 18.07 -2.83 -14.90
C GLU A 16 18.09 -3.57 -13.57
N VAL A 17 19.06 -4.47 -13.39
CA VAL A 17 19.27 -5.18 -12.14
C VAL A 17 19.79 -4.22 -11.06
N ILE A 18 19.16 -4.22 -9.89
CA ILE A 18 19.59 -3.45 -8.73
C ILE A 18 20.88 -4.08 -8.19
N GLY A 19 21.98 -3.35 -8.29
CA GLY A 19 23.31 -3.76 -7.84
C GLY A 19 23.44 -3.87 -6.32
N LEU A 20 24.60 -4.39 -5.89
CA LEU A 20 24.89 -4.57 -4.46
C LEU A 20 24.94 -3.24 -3.71
N ASP A 21 25.52 -2.21 -4.32
CA ASP A 21 25.72 -0.91 -3.68
C ASP A 21 24.65 0.13 -4.05
N ASP A 22 23.67 -0.24 -4.88
CA ASP A 22 22.67 0.72 -5.37
C ASP A 22 21.65 1.11 -4.27
N ALA A 23 21.38 2.40 -4.11
CA ALA A 23 20.27 2.82 -3.28
C ALA A 23 18.94 2.38 -3.92
N ALA A 24 18.09 1.68 -3.17
CA ALA A 24 16.86 1.10 -3.68
C ALA A 24 15.71 1.25 -2.68
N GLN A 25 14.50 1.39 -3.22
CA GLN A 25 13.25 1.47 -2.47
C GLN A 25 12.39 0.24 -2.78
N GLN A 26 11.86 -0.38 -1.73
CA GLN A 26 10.86 -1.43 -1.84
C GLN A 26 9.48 -0.89 -1.51
N PHE A 27 8.48 -1.42 -2.20
CA PHE A 27 7.08 -1.10 -1.99
C PHE A 27 6.32 -2.38 -1.63
N PRO A 28 5.58 -2.38 -0.52
CA PRO A 28 4.75 -3.51 -0.15
C PRO A 28 3.54 -3.60 -1.09
N PRO A 29 2.88 -4.77 -1.16
CA PRO A 29 1.64 -4.91 -1.89
C PRO A 29 0.55 -4.02 -1.28
N GLY A 30 -0.22 -3.36 -2.15
CA GLY A 30 -1.37 -2.55 -1.76
C GLY A 30 -1.05 -1.22 -1.09
N LEU A 31 0.21 -0.78 -1.03
CA LEU A 31 0.56 0.53 -0.48
C LEU A 31 -0.22 1.69 -1.15
N PHE A 32 -0.42 1.59 -2.46
CA PHE A 32 -1.12 2.56 -3.28
C PHE A 32 -2.47 2.02 -3.75
N ASP A 33 -3.46 2.91 -3.90
CA ASP A 33 -4.75 2.55 -4.48
C ASP A 33 -4.58 2.02 -5.91
N SER A 34 -5.26 0.93 -6.24
CA SER A 34 -5.08 0.18 -7.51
C SER A 34 -5.42 0.97 -8.78
N GLY A 35 -6.22 2.04 -8.68
CA GLY A 35 -6.54 2.94 -9.79
C GLY A 35 -5.68 4.21 -9.88
N GLY A 36 -4.72 4.38 -8.95
CA GLY A 36 -3.91 5.58 -8.86
C GLY A 36 -2.71 5.60 -9.83
N PRO A 37 -2.12 6.77 -10.10
CA PRO A 37 -0.99 6.92 -11.03
C PRO A 37 0.24 6.10 -10.61
N VAL A 38 0.41 5.85 -9.32
CA VAL A 38 1.53 5.11 -8.74
C VAL A 38 1.17 3.67 -8.35
N ALA A 39 -0.02 3.17 -8.75
CA ALA A 39 -0.48 1.82 -8.44
C ALA A 39 0.48 0.73 -8.92
N HIS A 40 1.18 0.98 -10.04
CA HIS A 40 2.17 0.08 -10.64
C HIS A 40 3.40 -0.13 -9.74
N LEU A 41 3.66 0.78 -8.79
CA LEU A 41 4.73 0.62 -7.82
C LEU A 41 4.37 -0.38 -6.72
N ASN A 42 3.10 -0.78 -6.57
CA ASN A 42 2.72 -1.81 -5.62
C ASN A 42 3.46 -3.11 -5.89
N ASP A 43 3.94 -3.73 -4.82
CA ASP A 43 4.65 -5.00 -4.88
C ASP A 43 5.91 -4.98 -5.77
N SER A 44 6.65 -3.86 -5.76
CA SER A 44 7.81 -3.65 -6.63
C SER A 44 9.06 -3.19 -5.86
N SER A 45 10.20 -3.22 -6.54
CA SER A 45 11.46 -2.64 -6.07
C SER A 45 12.07 -1.78 -7.17
N ILE A 46 12.60 -0.60 -6.82
CA ILE A 46 13.18 0.35 -7.79
C ILE A 46 14.45 1.00 -7.24
N HIS A 47 15.31 1.51 -8.12
CA HIS A 47 16.41 2.39 -7.71
C HIS A 47 15.86 3.69 -7.10
N SER A 48 16.52 4.19 -6.06
CA SER A 48 16.14 5.48 -5.45
C SER A 48 16.25 6.64 -6.45
N THR A 49 17.22 6.59 -7.36
CA THR A 49 17.36 7.56 -8.45
C THR A 49 16.21 7.48 -9.46
N CYS A 50 15.70 6.28 -9.76
CA CYS A 50 14.53 6.11 -10.61
C CYS A 50 13.26 6.64 -9.92
N LEU A 51 13.14 6.49 -8.60
CA LEU A 51 12.07 7.11 -7.83
C LEU A 51 12.12 8.63 -7.94
N ASP A 52 13.30 9.23 -7.76
CA ASP A 52 13.49 10.69 -7.77
C ASP A 52 13.22 11.33 -9.13
N ALA A 53 13.29 10.53 -10.21
CA ALA A 53 12.94 10.97 -11.55
C ALA A 53 11.43 11.01 -11.82
N LEU A 54 10.60 10.41 -10.94
CA LEU A 54 9.14 10.45 -11.10
C LEU A 54 8.57 11.82 -10.72
N PRO A 55 7.60 12.34 -11.47
CA PRO A 55 6.84 13.53 -11.06
C PRO A 55 6.20 13.37 -9.67
N GLU A 56 5.78 12.16 -9.33
CA GLU A 56 5.11 11.81 -8.08
C GLU A 56 6.08 11.48 -6.93
N ALA A 57 7.40 11.64 -7.10
CA ALA A 57 8.40 11.21 -6.12
C ALA A 57 8.12 11.72 -4.70
N ALA A 58 7.76 13.00 -4.57
CA ALA A 58 7.44 13.62 -3.29
C ALA A 58 6.20 12.97 -2.64
N TYR A 59 5.15 12.73 -3.42
CA TYR A 59 3.93 12.07 -2.96
C TYR A 59 4.22 10.63 -2.51
N VAL A 60 4.97 9.89 -3.32
CA VAL A 60 5.36 8.51 -3.03
C VAL A 60 6.17 8.43 -1.73
N ARG A 61 7.15 9.31 -1.54
CA ARG A 61 7.99 9.35 -0.33
C ARG A 61 7.18 9.61 0.95
N VAL A 62 6.18 10.50 0.89
CA VAL A 62 5.29 10.77 2.03
C VAL A 62 4.51 9.51 2.42
N LEU A 63 3.90 8.82 1.46
CA LEU A 63 3.16 7.60 1.74
C LEU A 63 4.06 6.46 2.27
N LEU A 64 5.30 6.41 1.81
CA LEU A 64 6.28 5.45 2.27
C LEU A 64 6.79 5.74 3.69
N ASP A 65 7.04 7.00 4.01
CA ASP A 65 7.39 7.42 5.36
C ASP A 65 6.25 7.11 6.32
N ASP A 66 5.02 7.46 5.95
CA ASP A 66 3.83 7.08 6.69
C ASP A 66 3.86 5.58 6.93
N TYR A 67 3.90 4.75 5.87
CA TYR A 67 3.97 3.27 5.94
C TYR A 67 4.99 2.76 6.96
N VAL A 68 6.23 3.24 6.89
CA VAL A 68 7.31 2.83 7.79
C VAL A 68 6.98 3.18 9.23
N ARG A 69 6.53 4.41 9.48
CA ARG A 69 6.21 4.89 10.83
C ARG A 69 5.09 4.07 11.47
N GLY A 70 4.03 3.76 10.75
CA GLY A 70 2.98 2.91 11.30
C GLY A 70 3.31 1.43 11.39
N ARG A 71 4.21 0.90 10.54
CA ARG A 71 4.79 -0.44 10.74
C ARG A 71 5.58 -0.50 12.05
N ASP A 72 6.32 0.57 12.34
CA ASP A 72 7.13 0.69 13.55
C ASP A 72 6.28 1.11 14.78
N GLY A 73 4.95 1.22 14.62
CA GLY A 73 3.99 1.49 15.68
C GLY A 73 3.87 2.96 16.09
N GLU A 74 4.45 3.87 15.31
CA GLU A 74 4.48 5.30 15.60
C GLU A 74 3.24 6.06 15.12
N LEU A 75 2.44 5.45 14.22
CA LEU A 75 1.18 6.06 13.77
C LEU A 75 -0.01 5.54 14.58
N PRO A 76 -0.96 6.42 14.93
CA PRO A 76 -2.17 6.02 15.62
C PRO A 76 -2.99 5.08 14.73
N ARG A 77 -3.46 3.99 15.33
CA ARG A 77 -4.42 3.07 14.71
C ARG A 77 -5.75 3.79 14.50
N ARG A 78 -6.31 3.66 13.30
CA ARG A 78 -7.55 4.30 12.87
C ARG A 78 -8.67 3.28 12.75
N ARG A 79 -9.90 3.74 12.90
CA ARG A 79 -11.10 2.92 12.72
C ARG A 79 -11.59 3.00 11.27
N PHE A 80 -11.80 1.83 10.66
CA PHE A 80 -12.39 1.69 9.34
C PHE A 80 -13.72 0.94 9.43
N THR A 81 -14.68 1.34 8.60
CA THR A 81 -15.94 0.62 8.40
C THR A 81 -15.98 0.15 6.96
N ALA A 82 -16.21 -1.15 6.76
CA ALA A 82 -16.34 -1.77 5.46
C ALA A 82 -17.74 -2.34 5.26
N VAL A 83 -18.26 -2.25 4.04
CA VAL A 83 -19.34 -3.13 3.58
C VAL A 83 -18.69 -4.19 2.70
N VAL A 84 -18.81 -5.45 3.10
CA VAL A 84 -18.25 -6.60 2.39
C VAL A 84 -19.39 -7.39 1.77
N THR A 85 -19.29 -7.67 0.48
CA THR A 85 -20.28 -8.49 -0.26
C THR A 85 -19.63 -9.78 -0.72
N THR A 86 -20.20 -10.92 -0.30
CA THR A 86 -19.79 -12.29 -0.69
C THR A 86 -21.02 -13.08 -1.08
N ASP A 87 -20.99 -13.73 -2.26
CA ASP A 87 -22.08 -14.59 -2.77
C ASP A 87 -23.49 -13.95 -2.72
N GLY A 88 -23.56 -12.62 -2.91
CA GLY A 88 -24.81 -11.85 -2.88
C GLY A 88 -25.31 -11.44 -1.49
N ALA A 89 -24.65 -11.89 -0.42
CA ALA A 89 -24.88 -11.39 0.94
C ALA A 89 -23.94 -10.22 1.23
N SER A 90 -24.41 -9.22 1.99
CA SER A 90 -23.59 -8.07 2.41
C SER A 90 -23.58 -7.93 3.92
N GLU A 91 -22.39 -7.69 4.48
CA GLU A 91 -22.17 -7.47 5.91
C GLU A 91 -21.40 -6.17 6.14
N ARG A 92 -21.70 -5.48 7.25
CA ARG A 92 -20.93 -4.31 7.68
C ARG A 92 -19.93 -4.71 8.76
N VAL A 93 -18.65 -4.49 8.49
CA VAL A 93 -17.54 -4.83 9.37
C VAL A 93 -16.87 -3.56 9.87
N THR A 94 -16.50 -3.52 11.15
CA THR A 94 -15.66 -2.45 11.69
C THR A 94 -14.34 -3.05 12.16
N LEU A 95 -13.23 -2.45 11.72
CA LEU A 95 -11.90 -2.89 12.08
C LEU A 95 -11.00 -1.71 12.41
N VAL A 96 -9.90 -2.02 13.07
CA VAL A 96 -8.89 -1.04 13.47
C VAL A 96 -7.59 -1.42 12.78
N ALA A 97 -7.03 -0.51 12.01
CA ALA A 97 -5.79 -0.70 11.28
C ALA A 97 -5.00 0.60 11.27
N VAL A 98 -3.70 0.55 11.00
CA VAL A 98 -2.93 1.79 10.85
C VAL A 98 -3.20 2.42 9.47
N TYR A 99 -3.45 1.58 8.46
CA TYR A 99 -3.70 2.01 7.09
C TYR A 99 -4.90 1.34 6.44
N ARG A 100 -5.40 2.00 5.39
CA ARG A 100 -6.46 1.48 4.52
C ARG A 100 -6.07 0.14 3.88
N TYR A 101 -4.84 -0.01 3.41
CA TYR A 101 -4.41 -1.26 2.75
C TYR A 101 -4.32 -2.43 3.73
N GLU A 102 -3.91 -2.20 4.98
CA GLU A 102 -3.88 -3.21 6.03
C GLU A 102 -5.31 -3.65 6.37
N ALA A 103 -6.23 -2.69 6.48
CA ALA A 103 -7.65 -2.98 6.63
C ALA A 103 -8.19 -3.80 5.45
N MET A 104 -7.83 -3.43 4.22
CA MET A 104 -8.21 -4.18 3.02
C MET A 104 -7.63 -5.61 2.99
N ALA A 105 -6.37 -5.78 3.36
CA ALA A 105 -5.71 -7.09 3.42
C ALA A 105 -6.39 -8.01 4.43
N LEU A 106 -6.68 -7.50 5.64
CA LEU A 106 -7.41 -8.25 6.68
C LEU A 106 -8.81 -8.68 6.20
N LEU A 107 -9.52 -7.80 5.49
CA LEU A 107 -10.84 -8.12 4.95
C LEU A 107 -10.76 -9.19 3.85
N ARG A 108 -9.75 -9.14 2.97
CA ARG A 108 -9.55 -10.18 1.94
C ARG A 108 -9.12 -11.51 2.51
N GLU A 109 -8.29 -11.52 3.55
CA GLU A 109 -7.92 -12.74 4.27
C GLU A 109 -9.14 -13.39 4.94
N THR A 110 -10.05 -12.57 5.48
CA THR A 110 -11.24 -13.05 6.20
C THR A 110 -12.36 -13.51 5.25
N TYR A 111 -12.65 -12.74 4.19
CA TYR A 111 -13.81 -12.93 3.32
C TYR A 111 -13.45 -13.51 1.93
N GLY A 112 -12.16 -13.69 1.64
CA GLY A 112 -11.65 -14.19 0.36
C GLY A 112 -11.40 -13.08 -0.67
N GLU A 113 -10.49 -13.36 -1.62
CA GLU A 113 -10.09 -12.44 -2.71
C GLU A 113 -11.25 -12.05 -3.64
N ASN A 114 -12.31 -12.85 -3.72
CA ASN A 114 -13.48 -12.59 -4.57
C ASN A 114 -14.52 -11.67 -3.92
N SER A 115 -14.30 -11.25 -2.67
CA SER A 115 -15.21 -10.34 -1.98
C SER A 115 -15.13 -8.92 -2.54
N VAL A 116 -16.29 -8.27 -2.67
CA VAL A 116 -16.36 -6.84 -3.00
C VAL A 116 -16.34 -6.07 -1.68
N VAL A 117 -15.38 -5.17 -1.51
CA VAL A 117 -15.18 -4.40 -0.28
C VAL A 117 -15.31 -2.91 -0.56
N ASP A 118 -16.31 -2.27 0.05
CA ASP A 118 -16.42 -0.81 0.12
C ASP A 118 -15.94 -0.33 1.50
N LEU A 119 -14.70 0.15 1.56
CA LEU A 119 -14.02 0.55 2.79
C LEU A 119 -14.10 2.07 2.99
N THR A 120 -14.47 2.51 4.19
CA THR A 120 -14.49 3.92 4.61
C THR A 120 -13.61 4.12 5.83
N ASP A 121 -12.74 5.13 5.80
CA ASP A 121 -11.99 5.61 6.96
C ASP A 121 -12.89 6.56 7.77
N VAL A 122 -13.24 6.15 8.99
CA VAL A 122 -14.19 6.88 9.84
C VAL A 122 -13.58 8.21 10.32
N GLU A 123 -12.26 8.25 10.52
CA GLU A 123 -11.57 9.44 11.01
C GLU A 123 -11.34 10.45 9.88
N ALA A 124 -11.06 9.97 8.66
CA ALA A 124 -10.98 10.85 7.49
C ALA A 124 -12.35 11.44 7.09
N ALA A 125 -13.43 10.68 7.24
CA ALA A 125 -14.79 11.12 6.93
C ALA A 125 -15.30 12.25 7.86
N HIS A 126 -14.67 12.46 9.02
CA HIS A 126 -15.02 13.51 9.98
C HIS A 126 -14.15 14.77 9.89
N ARG A 127 -13.16 14.83 9.00
CA ARG A 127 -12.41 16.07 8.76
C ARG A 127 -13.20 16.98 7.80
N PRO A 128 -13.55 18.21 8.19
CA PRO A 128 -14.14 19.17 7.25
C PRO A 128 -13.12 19.47 6.14
N ARG A 129 -13.62 19.52 4.90
CA ARG A 129 -12.86 19.87 3.70
C ARG A 129 -12.35 21.31 3.73
#